data_AF-A0A1H3CV24-F1
#
_entry.id   AF-A0A1H3CV24-F1
#
_cell.length_a   1.000
_cell.length_b   1.000
_cell.length_c   1.000
_cell.angle_alpha   90.00
_cell.angle_beta   90.00
_cell.angle_gamma   90.00
#
_symmetry.space_group_name_H-M   'P 1'
#
loop_
_entity.id
_entity.type
_entity.pdbx_description
1 polymer ?
#
loop_
_entity_poly.entity_id
_entity_poly.type
_entity_poly.pdbx_seq_one_letter_code
_entity_poly.pdbx_strand_id
1 'polypeptide(L)'
;MFIGHLPGAYLIFRATAPNLTKLAFTAAMIGAVAPDIDILWFYLVDDRGHHHHSYLTHRPIIWAGFLLTGLLVRRWLQQTGTFLTFFGAGGLVHMVLDSIAGEVAWLWPISNATHPLVTVQATHSHWILSFLNHWTFKVEIIITMTALLVWYFTWRRSKKDTESPKQKNPSA
;
A
#
# COMPACT_ATOMS: atom_id res chain seq x y z
N MET A 1 -8.10 3.02 5.02
CA MET A 1 -7.22 2.85 6.19
C MET A 1 -6.51 4.17 6.45
N PHE A 2 -5.71 4.34 7.49
CA PHE A 2 -5.01 5.60 7.77
C PHE A 2 -3.49 5.43 7.92
N ILE A 3 -3.05 4.45 8.71
CA ILE A 3 -1.63 4.15 8.92
C ILE A 3 -1.21 2.80 8.34
N GLY A 4 -2.18 1.91 8.08
CA GLY A 4 -1.90 0.52 7.75
C GLY A 4 -1.60 0.23 6.28
N HIS A 5 -1.70 1.20 5.35
CA HIS A 5 -1.45 0.93 3.92
C HIS A 5 0.00 0.56 3.62
N LEU A 6 0.96 1.39 4.05
CA LEU A 6 2.38 1.11 3.84
C LEU A 6 2.84 -0.17 4.59
N PRO A 7 2.50 -0.37 5.88
CA PRO A 7 2.81 -1.61 6.58
C PRO A 7 2.12 -2.85 5.97
N GLY A 8 0.87 -2.73 5.53
CA GLY A 8 0.13 -3.80 4.87
C GLY A 8 0.75 -4.21 3.55
N ALA A 9 1.11 -3.24 2.71
CA ALA A 9 1.85 -3.48 1.48
C ALA A 9 3.21 -4.12 1.75
N TYR A 10 3.96 -3.61 2.74
CA TYR A 10 5.23 -4.19 3.15
C TYR A 10 5.08 -5.69 3.46
N LEU A 11 4.09 -6.06 4.28
CA LEU A 11 3.83 -7.45 4.63
C LEU A 11 3.46 -8.31 3.42
N ILE A 12 2.54 -7.83 2.58
CA ILE A 12 2.09 -8.55 1.38
C ILE A 12 3.26 -8.83 0.45
N PHE A 13 4.04 -7.82 0.09
CA PHE A 13 5.16 -8.00 -0.85
C PHE A 13 6.32 -8.79 -0.25
N ARG A 14 6.59 -8.68 1.06
CA ARG A 14 7.60 -9.53 1.71
C ARG A 14 7.19 -10.99 1.78
N ALA A 15 5.91 -11.28 1.97
CA ALA A 15 5.41 -12.66 2.05
C ALA A 15 5.27 -13.31 0.67
N THR A 16 4.73 -12.58 -0.31
CA THR A 16 4.37 -13.13 -1.62
C THR A 16 5.49 -13.02 -2.65
N ALA A 17 6.41 -12.07 -2.47
CA ALA A 17 7.48 -11.80 -3.41
C ALA A 17 8.81 -11.47 -2.68
N PRO A 18 9.37 -12.43 -1.90
CA PRO A 18 10.52 -12.18 -1.03
C PRO A 18 11.80 -11.77 -1.79
N ASN A 19 11.89 -12.10 -3.08
CA ASN A 19 13.06 -11.87 -3.93
C ASN A 19 12.89 -10.66 -4.89
N LEU A 20 11.96 -9.74 -4.60
CA LEU A 20 11.83 -8.53 -5.41
C LEU A 20 13.12 -7.73 -5.43
N THR A 21 13.42 -7.17 -6.61
CA THR A 21 14.50 -6.19 -6.75
C THR A 21 14.19 -4.96 -5.91
N LYS A 22 15.22 -4.22 -5.50
CA LYS A 22 15.06 -2.97 -4.74
C LYS A 22 14.13 -1.99 -5.47
N LEU A 23 14.26 -1.88 -6.80
CA LEU A 23 13.40 -1.02 -7.62
C LEU A 23 11.93 -1.43 -7.52
N ALA A 24 11.63 -2.71 -7.74
CA ALA A 24 10.26 -3.24 -7.67
C ALA A 24 9.65 -3.04 -6.26
N PHE A 25 10.42 -3.39 -5.22
CA PHE A 25 9.96 -3.26 -3.85
C PHE A 25 9.68 -1.79 -3.48
N THR A 26 10.60 -0.88 -3.79
CA THR A 26 10.40 0.55 -3.54
C THR A 26 9.22 1.09 -4.34
N ALA A 27 9.06 0.71 -5.61
CA ALA A 27 7.92 1.15 -6.42
C ALA A 27 6.59 0.70 -5.81
N ALA A 28 6.49 -0.53 -5.32
CA ALA A 28 5.32 -1.03 -4.60
C ALA A 28 5.01 -0.24 -3.33
N MET A 29 6.04 0.11 -2.54
CA MET A 29 5.85 0.93 -1.34
C MET A 29 5.36 2.34 -1.68
N ILE A 30 5.92 2.98 -2.72
CA ILE A 30 5.47 4.29 -3.18
C ILE A 30 4.02 4.20 -3.69
N GLY A 31 3.69 3.18 -4.49
CA GLY A 31 2.35 2.95 -4.99
C GLY A 31 1.31 2.74 -3.88
N ALA A 32 1.71 2.09 -2.78
CA ALA A 32 0.83 1.84 -1.64
C ALA A 32 0.46 3.09 -0.82
N VAL A 33 1.18 4.20 -0.98
CA VAL A 33 0.89 5.47 -0.30
C VAL A 33 0.44 6.58 -1.26
N ALA A 34 0.68 6.41 -2.55
CA ALA A 34 0.39 7.42 -3.55
C ALA A 34 -1.10 7.83 -3.66
N PRO A 35 -2.10 6.94 -3.48
CA PRO A 35 -3.51 7.36 -3.46
C PRO A 35 -3.79 8.48 -2.45
N ASP A 36 -3.32 8.32 -1.21
CA ASP A 36 -3.57 9.24 -0.08
C ASP A 36 -2.84 10.58 -0.19
N ILE A 37 -1.97 10.78 -1.18
CA ILE A 37 -1.36 12.10 -1.42
C ILE A 37 -2.46 13.13 -1.74
N ASP A 38 -3.61 12.68 -2.22
CA ASP A 38 -4.79 13.51 -2.45
C ASP A 38 -5.37 14.13 -1.16
N ILE A 39 -5.00 13.66 0.03
CA ILE A 39 -5.38 14.27 1.30
C ILE A 39 -4.82 15.70 1.42
N LEU A 40 -3.66 15.97 0.78
CA LEU A 40 -3.10 17.31 0.69
C LEU A 40 -4.00 18.21 -0.16
N TRP A 41 -4.52 17.70 -1.27
CA TRP A 41 -5.48 18.43 -2.10
C TRP A 41 -6.80 18.66 -1.35
N PHE A 42 -7.32 17.63 -0.70
CA PHE A 42 -8.52 17.67 0.13
C PHE A 42 -8.50 18.80 1.16
N TYR A 43 -7.38 18.97 1.88
CA TYR A 43 -7.25 20.00 2.92
C TYR A 43 -6.79 21.37 2.40
N LEU A 44 -5.91 21.43 1.40
CA LEU A 44 -5.25 22.68 0.98
C LEU A 44 -5.95 23.38 -0.18
N VAL A 45 -6.73 22.66 -1.00
CA VAL A 45 -7.30 23.18 -2.24
C VAL A 45 -8.81 22.97 -2.34
N ASP A 46 -9.31 21.76 -2.09
CA ASP A 46 -10.73 21.42 -2.26
C ASP A 46 -11.63 21.90 -1.10
N ASP A 47 -11.03 22.46 -0.04
CA ASP A 47 -11.69 22.82 1.23
C ASP A 47 -12.63 21.73 1.76
N ARG A 48 -12.24 20.46 1.57
CA ARG A 48 -13.00 19.26 1.95
C ARG A 48 -14.39 19.18 1.28
N GLY A 49 -14.56 19.79 0.12
CA GLY A 49 -15.80 19.79 -0.66
C GLY A 49 -16.23 18.39 -1.10
N HIS A 50 -15.27 17.50 -1.36
CA HIS A 50 -15.52 16.10 -1.68
C HIS A 50 -14.80 15.17 -0.70
N HIS A 51 -15.41 14.03 -0.38
CA HIS A 51 -14.72 12.98 0.37
C HIS A 51 -13.52 12.47 -0.43
N HIS A 52 -12.33 12.33 0.17
CA HIS A 52 -11.10 12.01 -0.58
C HIS A 52 -11.17 10.68 -1.38
N HIS A 53 -11.87 9.65 -0.86
CA HIS A 53 -12.16 8.41 -1.63
C HIS A 53 -12.96 8.62 -2.94
N SER A 54 -13.55 9.80 -3.16
CA SER A 54 -14.23 10.13 -4.41
C SER A 54 -13.27 10.57 -5.52
N TYR A 55 -12.03 10.93 -5.20
CA TYR A 55 -11.04 11.37 -6.18
C TYR A 55 -10.53 10.24 -7.08
N LEU A 56 -9.91 10.60 -8.20
CA LEU A 56 -9.41 9.66 -9.21
C LEU A 56 -8.34 8.70 -8.67
N THR A 57 -7.56 9.17 -7.71
CA THR A 57 -6.56 8.43 -6.92
C THR A 57 -7.14 7.21 -6.21
N HIS A 58 -8.42 7.21 -5.87
CA HIS A 58 -9.11 6.08 -5.24
C HIS A 58 -9.96 5.25 -6.22
N ARG A 59 -9.70 5.39 -7.53
CA ARG A 59 -10.32 4.56 -8.58
C ARG A 59 -9.39 3.39 -8.92
N PRO A 60 -9.77 2.13 -8.62
CA PRO A 60 -8.88 0.99 -8.82
C PRO A 60 -8.40 0.79 -10.26
N ILE A 61 -9.20 1.22 -11.25
CA ILE A 61 -8.83 1.13 -12.67
C ILE A 61 -7.56 1.91 -13.00
N ILE A 62 -7.26 3.01 -12.29
CA ILE A 62 -6.05 3.81 -12.52
C ILE A 62 -4.81 3.00 -12.13
N TRP A 63 -4.85 2.33 -10.98
CA TRP A 63 -3.76 1.49 -10.49
C TRP A 63 -3.60 0.21 -11.30
N ALA A 64 -4.72 -0.41 -11.70
CA ALA A 64 -4.70 -1.51 -12.67
C ALA A 64 -4.09 -1.07 -14.01
N GLY A 65 -4.40 0.15 -14.48
CA GLY A 65 -3.83 0.76 -15.67
C GLY A 65 -2.31 0.90 -15.59
N PHE A 66 -1.77 1.42 -14.48
CA PHE A 66 -0.32 1.47 -14.24
C PHE A 66 0.31 0.08 -14.24
N LEU A 67 -0.31 -0.88 -13.56
CA LEU A 67 0.18 -2.26 -13.50
C LEU A 67 0.26 -2.87 -14.90
N LEU A 68 -0.84 -2.83 -15.65
CA LEU A 68 -0.93 -3.42 -16.99
C LEU A 68 0.00 -2.72 -17.98
N THR A 69 0.06 -1.39 -17.94
CA THR A 69 1.00 -0.62 -18.76
C THR A 69 2.44 -1.01 -18.45
N GLY A 70 2.79 -1.15 -17.17
CA GLY A 70 4.09 -1.62 -16.75
C GLY A 70 4.44 -3.01 -17.30
N LEU A 71 3.50 -3.96 -17.23
CA LEU A 71 3.67 -5.31 -17.79
C LEU A 71 3.90 -5.29 -19.30
N LEU A 72 3.18 -4.43 -20.03
CA LEU A 72 3.33 -4.30 -21.48
C LEU A 72 4.66 -3.63 -21.85
N VAL A 73 5.03 -2.56 -21.15
CA VAL A 73 6.21 -1.73 -21.48
C VAL A 73 7.52 -2.40 -21.07
N ARG A 74 7.52 -3.30 -20.07
CA ARG A 74 8.75 -3.96 -19.58
C ARG A 74 9.52 -4.72 -20.65
N ARG A 75 8.86 -5.13 -21.76
CA ARG A 75 9.52 -5.84 -22.87
C ARG A 75 10.53 -4.96 -23.62
N TRP A 76 10.39 -3.64 -23.54
CA TRP A 76 11.30 -2.68 -24.18
C TRP A 76 12.05 -1.83 -23.17
N LEU A 77 11.36 -1.39 -22.10
CA LEU A 77 11.93 -0.55 -21.05
C LEU A 77 11.82 -1.30 -19.72
N GLN A 78 12.78 -2.19 -19.46
CA GLN A 78 12.70 -3.12 -18.33
C GLN A 78 12.55 -2.42 -16.98
N GLN A 79 13.34 -1.36 -16.72
CA GLN A 79 13.29 -0.64 -15.44
C GLN A 79 11.97 0.14 -15.29
N THR A 80 11.58 0.91 -16.30
CA THR A 80 10.31 1.67 -16.30
C THR A 80 9.11 0.74 -16.17
N GLY A 81 9.08 -0.35 -16.94
CA GLY A 81 8.01 -1.34 -16.86
C GLY A 81 7.95 -2.02 -15.49
N THR A 82 9.10 -2.34 -14.89
CA THR A 82 9.17 -2.87 -13.52
C THR A 82 8.62 -1.86 -12.52
N PHE A 83 9.04 -0.60 -12.59
CA PHE A 83 8.55 0.45 -11.71
C PHE A 83 7.04 0.60 -11.81
N LEU A 84 6.50 0.79 -13.01
CA LEU A 84 5.05 0.96 -13.22
C LEU A 84 4.23 -0.25 -12.78
N THR A 85 4.73 -1.47 -13.05
CA THR A 85 4.07 -2.71 -12.63
C THR A 85 3.87 -2.74 -11.12
N PHE A 86 4.95 -2.51 -10.37
CA PHE A 86 4.92 -2.61 -8.92
C PHE A 86 4.31 -1.38 -8.26
N PHE A 87 4.46 -0.19 -8.85
CA PHE A 87 3.73 1.01 -8.45
C PHE A 87 2.21 0.81 -8.54
N GLY A 88 1.72 0.28 -9.67
CA GLY A 88 0.32 -0.10 -9.82
C GLY A 88 -0.12 -1.20 -8.85
N ALA A 89 0.70 -2.24 -8.66
CA ALA A 89 0.41 -3.30 -7.71
C ALA A 89 0.32 -2.80 -6.25
N GLY A 90 1.20 -1.87 -5.85
CA GLY A 90 1.14 -1.19 -4.57
C GLY A 90 -0.16 -0.41 -4.38
N GLY A 91 -0.56 0.36 -5.40
CA GLY A 91 -1.83 1.08 -5.38
C GLY A 91 -3.05 0.16 -5.33
N LEU A 92 -3.03 -0.99 -6.00
CA LEU A 92 -4.10 -1.98 -5.87
C LEU A 92 -4.17 -2.60 -4.47
N VAL A 93 -3.02 -2.85 -3.83
CA VAL A 93 -3.01 -3.27 -2.42
C VAL A 93 -3.66 -2.21 -1.54
N HIS A 94 -3.37 -0.93 -1.78
CA HIS A 94 -4.04 0.17 -1.08
C HIS A 94 -5.56 0.11 -1.26
N MET A 95 -6.07 -0.04 -2.49
CA MET A 95 -7.52 -0.14 -2.76
C MET A 95 -8.18 -1.33 -2.05
N VAL A 96 -7.49 -2.48 -2.00
CA VAL A 96 -7.97 -3.66 -1.27
C VAL A 96 -8.07 -3.38 0.23
N LEU A 97 -7.04 -2.75 0.79
CA LEU A 97 -7.00 -2.36 2.20
C LEU A 97 -8.08 -1.34 2.55
N ASP A 98 -8.33 -0.36 1.67
CA ASP A 98 -9.44 0.58 1.83
C ASP A 98 -10.80 -0.07 1.76
N SER A 99 -10.98 -1.16 1.01
CA SER A 99 -12.28 -1.82 0.91
C SER A 99 -12.83 -2.32 2.26
N ILE A 100 -11.99 -2.39 3.32
CA ILE A 100 -12.42 -2.71 4.68
C ILE A 100 -13.38 -1.64 5.24
N ALA A 101 -13.05 -0.35 5.11
CA ALA A 101 -13.78 0.73 5.77
C ALA A 101 -13.99 1.98 4.90
N GLY A 102 -13.30 2.07 3.77
CA GLY A 102 -13.34 3.14 2.79
C GLY A 102 -14.23 2.79 1.60
N GLU A 103 -14.74 3.84 0.96
CA GLU A 103 -15.64 3.76 -0.18
C GLU A 103 -14.84 3.63 -1.48
N VAL A 104 -14.51 2.40 -1.87
CA VAL A 104 -13.74 2.12 -3.08
C VAL A 104 -14.66 1.70 -4.23
N ALA A 105 -14.62 2.46 -5.33
CA ALA A 105 -15.46 2.22 -6.51
C ALA A 105 -14.80 1.27 -7.51
N TRP A 106 -14.76 -0.03 -7.20
CA TRP A 106 -14.13 -1.06 -8.05
C TRP A 106 -14.71 -1.17 -9.46
N LEU A 107 -15.99 -0.83 -9.64
CA LEU A 107 -16.69 -0.93 -10.93
C LEU A 107 -16.65 0.36 -11.75
N TRP A 108 -15.96 1.40 -11.30
CA TRP A 108 -15.81 2.64 -12.07
C TRP A 108 -15.03 2.39 -13.38
N PRO A 109 -15.44 2.93 -14.53
CA PRO A 109 -16.47 3.96 -14.76
C PRO A 109 -17.88 3.41 -15.05
N ILE A 110 -18.08 2.10 -15.02
CA ILE A 110 -19.38 1.47 -15.33
C ILE A 110 -20.40 1.77 -14.22
N SER A 111 -19.95 1.83 -12.96
CA SER A 111 -20.77 2.18 -11.81
C SER A 111 -19.99 2.98 -10.77
N ASN A 112 -20.68 3.90 -10.10
CA ASN A 112 -20.16 4.63 -8.94
C ASN A 112 -20.45 3.94 -7.60
N ALA A 113 -20.99 2.71 -7.62
CA ALA A 113 -21.32 1.98 -6.41
C ALA A 113 -20.08 1.72 -5.54
N THR A 114 -20.20 2.05 -4.26
CA THR A 114 -19.19 1.82 -3.22
C THR A 114 -19.85 1.05 -2.08
N HIS A 115 -19.22 -0.05 -1.66
CA HIS A 115 -19.72 -0.91 -0.59
C HIS A 115 -18.54 -1.31 0.31
N PRO A 116 -18.20 -0.51 1.34
CA PRO A 116 -17.18 -0.92 2.31
C PRO A 116 -17.65 -2.18 3.05
N LEU A 117 -16.71 -3.04 3.44
CA LEU A 117 -17.02 -4.23 4.24
C LEU A 117 -17.56 -3.87 5.64
N VAL A 118 -17.10 -2.75 6.18
CA VAL A 118 -17.46 -2.25 7.50
C VAL A 118 -17.71 -0.75 7.42
N THR A 119 -18.90 -0.30 7.79
CA THR A 119 -19.22 1.13 7.86
C THR A 119 -18.78 1.71 9.21
N VAL A 120 -17.95 2.76 9.17
CA VAL A 120 -17.57 3.52 10.37
C VAL A 120 -18.60 4.62 10.61
N GLN A 121 -19.31 4.54 11.73
CA GLN A 121 -20.34 5.53 12.08
C GLN A 121 -19.70 6.85 12.56
N ALA A 122 -20.27 7.98 12.15
CA ALA A 122 -19.87 9.31 12.59
C ALA A 122 -20.34 9.57 14.04
N THR A 123 -19.55 9.13 15.01
CA THR A 123 -19.84 9.25 16.44
C THR A 123 -19.34 10.55 17.07
N HIS A 124 -18.45 11.27 16.37
CA HIS A 124 -17.83 12.51 16.81
C HIS A 124 -17.97 13.58 15.73
N SER A 125 -17.87 14.87 16.13
CA SER A 125 -17.90 16.01 15.20
C SER A 125 -16.78 15.97 14.17
N HIS A 126 -15.63 15.39 14.53
CA HIS A 126 -14.51 15.18 13.63
C HIS A 126 -14.44 13.71 13.20
N TRP A 127 -14.44 13.46 11.88
CA TRP A 127 -14.44 12.10 11.33
C TRP A 127 -13.21 11.28 11.76
N ILE A 128 -12.01 11.88 11.83
CA ILE A 128 -10.80 11.22 12.34
C ILE A 128 -11.03 10.64 13.74
N LEU A 129 -11.69 11.38 14.65
CA LEU A 129 -11.96 10.88 16.00
C LEU A 129 -12.96 9.72 15.97
N SER A 130 -13.95 9.77 15.08
CA SER A 130 -14.86 8.65 14.86
C SER A 130 -14.11 7.40 14.38
N PHE A 131 -13.15 7.58 13.48
CA PHE A 131 -12.33 6.50 12.94
C PHE A 131 -11.37 5.90 13.96
N LEU A 132 -10.60 6.74 14.67
CA LEU A 132 -9.62 6.29 15.68
C LEU A 132 -10.26 5.50 16.83
N ASN A 133 -11.52 5.82 17.17
CA ASN A 133 -12.27 5.09 18.21
C ASN A 133 -12.98 3.84 17.67
N HIS A 134 -13.05 3.65 16.35
CA HIS A 134 -13.69 2.48 15.75
C HIS A 134 -12.78 1.25 15.84
N TRP A 135 -13.37 0.06 16.00
CA TRP A 135 -12.59 -1.17 16.18
C TRP A 135 -11.71 -1.52 14.97
N THR A 136 -12.07 -1.06 13.76
CA THR A 136 -11.27 -1.24 12.54
C THR A 136 -9.90 -0.58 12.67
N PHE A 137 -9.75 0.48 13.47
CA PHE A 137 -8.43 1.07 13.72
C PHE A 137 -7.49 0.10 14.43
N LYS A 138 -8.01 -0.81 15.26
CA LYS A 138 -7.20 -1.87 15.89
C LYS A 138 -6.60 -2.83 14.86
N VAL A 139 -7.31 -3.08 13.75
CA VAL A 139 -6.78 -3.88 12.63
C VAL A 139 -5.54 -3.20 12.04
N GLU A 140 -5.56 -1.88 11.90
CA GLU A 140 -4.40 -1.12 11.41
C GLU A 140 -3.20 -1.20 12.37
N ILE A 141 -3.46 -1.11 13.67
CA ILE A 141 -2.43 -1.29 14.70
C ILE A 141 -1.80 -2.68 14.58
N ILE A 142 -2.61 -3.74 14.44
CA ILE A 142 -2.12 -5.12 14.30
C ILE A 142 -1.25 -5.28 13.04
N ILE A 143 -1.71 -4.77 11.90
CA ILE A 143 -0.96 -4.80 10.63
C ILE A 143 0.37 -4.06 10.80
N THR A 144 0.34 -2.88 11.39
CA THR A 144 1.53 -2.04 11.61
C THR A 144 2.52 -2.71 12.54
N MET A 145 2.07 -3.23 13.68
CA MET A 145 2.92 -3.93 14.64
C MET A 145 3.54 -5.20 14.03
N THR A 146 2.76 -5.94 13.24
CA THR A 146 3.25 -7.13 12.55
C THR A 146 4.33 -6.78 11.52
N ALA A 147 4.13 -5.71 10.75
CA ALA A 147 5.14 -5.21 9.81
C ALA A 147 6.44 -4.81 10.53
N LEU A 148 6.33 -4.09 11.65
CA LEU A 148 7.49 -3.70 12.46
C LEU A 148 8.24 -4.92 13.01
N LEU A 149 7.54 -5.93 13.51
CA LEU A 149 8.14 -7.17 14.00
C LEU A 149 8.86 -7.91 12.86
N VAL A 150 8.22 -8.10 11.72
CA VAL A 150 8.83 -8.75 10.54
C VAL A 150 10.06 -7.98 10.07
N TRP A 151 9.98 -6.66 9.99
CA TRP A 151 11.11 -5.81 9.62
C TRP A 151 12.27 -5.96 10.61
N TYR A 152 11.98 -5.90 11.91
CA TYR A 152 12.98 -6.03 12.96
C TYR A 152 13.70 -7.39 12.95
N PHE A 153 12.95 -8.49 12.85
CA PHE A 153 13.54 -9.82 12.81
C PHE A 153 14.33 -10.10 11.54
N THR A 154 13.86 -9.60 10.38
CA THR A 154 14.59 -9.74 9.12
C THR A 154 15.88 -8.92 9.11
N TRP A 155 15.84 -7.69 9.64
CA TRP A 155 17.02 -6.87 9.83
C TRP A 155 18.06 -7.52 10.76
N ARG A 156 17.61 -8.10 11.89
CA ARG A 156 18.49 -8.81 12.82
C ARG A 156 19.16 -10.03 12.20
N ARG A 157 18.44 -10.82 11.39
CA ARG A 157 19.02 -11.96 10.66
C ARG A 157 20.10 -11.50 9.69
N SER A 158 19.80 -10.46 8.90
CA SER A 158 20.76 -9.91 7.94
C SER A 158 22.06 -9.43 8.60
N LYS A 159 22.00 -8.85 9.81
CA LYS A 159 23.21 -8.46 10.56
C LYS A 159 24.05 -9.67 11.01
N LYS A 160 23.41 -10.72 11.49
CA LYS A 160 24.11 -11.96 11.90
C LYS A 160 24.82 -12.61 10.70
N ASP A 161 24.18 -12.60 9.54
CA ASP A 161 24.76 -13.17 8.32
C ASP A 161 25.99 -12.38 7.82
N THR A 162 26.02 -11.06 8.03
CA THR A 162 27.21 -10.24 7.71
C THR A 162 28.32 -10.33 8.77
N GLU A 163 27.99 -10.60 10.03
CA GLU A 163 28.95 -10.73 11.14
C GLU A 163 29.54 -12.15 11.28
N SER A 164 28.89 -13.17 10.70
CA SER A 164 29.43 -14.54 10.66
C SER A 164 30.72 -14.57 9.83
N PRO A 165 31.86 -15.02 10.39
CA PRO A 165 33.07 -15.20 9.60
C PRO A 165 32.77 -16.20 8.48
N LYS A 166 32.95 -15.81 7.22
CA LYS A 166 33.04 -16.77 6.11
C LYS A 166 34.09 -17.80 6.54
N GLN A 167 33.67 -19.03 6.83
CA GLN A 167 34.59 -20.15 7.01
C GLN A 167 35.49 -20.15 5.78
N LYS A 168 36.75 -19.75 5.97
CA LYS A 168 37.80 -19.90 4.96
C LYS A 168 37.89 -21.39 4.69
N ASN A 169 37.51 -21.82 3.49
CA ASN A 169 37.93 -23.11 2.98
C ASN A 169 39.47 -23.13 3.03
N PRO A 170 40.10 -24.06 3.76
CA PRO A 170 41.51 -24.32 3.56
C PRO A 170 41.65 -24.96 2.17
N SER A 171 42.45 -24.30 1.34
CA SER A 171 42.99 -24.83 0.09
C SER A 171 43.62 -26.21 0.30
N ALA A 172 43.26 -27.15 -0.57
CA ALA A 172 44.09 -28.29 -0.96
C ALA A 172 44.08 -28.36 -2.48
#